data_AF-A0A4Q1SWL3-F1
#
_entry.id   AF-A0A4Q1SWL3-F1
#
_cell.length_a   1.000
_cell.length_b   1.000
_cell.length_c   1.000
_cell.angle_alpha   90.00
_cell.angle_beta   90.00
_cell.angle_gamma   90.00
#
_symmetry.space_group_name_H-M   'P 1'
#
loop_
_entity.id
_entity.type
_entity.pdbx_description
1 polymer ?
#
loop_
_entity_poly.entity_id
_entity_poly.type
_entity_poly.pdbx_seq_one_letter_code
_entity_poly.pdbx_strand_id
1 'polypeptide(L)'
;MYQQESFTYNKPVLPEKDLAYSILADLKRIVREYTTAATESNCPMVRQMFNNLVQDTLMMQGQLYTVMKQQNMYGTSTQALRQEIDKQYRNYQNTQQQTQQLLQQHLGRLPMQTSTPSPTMQYQGNPFQM
;
A
#
# COMPACT_ATOMS: atom_id res chain seq x y z
N MET A 1 54.96 -12.22 36.24
CA MET A 1 54.52 -11.87 34.87
C MET A 1 53.01 -11.78 34.90
N TYR A 2 52.45 -10.56 34.85
CA TYR A 2 51.01 -10.40 34.70
C TYR A 2 50.68 -10.47 33.21
N GLN A 3 49.85 -11.44 32.85
CA GLN A 3 49.40 -11.65 31.49
C GLN A 3 48.32 -10.59 31.18
N GLN A 4 48.64 -9.72 30.25
CA GLN A 4 47.74 -8.67 29.79
C GLN A 4 46.72 -9.29 28.83
N GLU A 5 45.49 -9.49 29.31
CA GLU A 5 44.37 -9.88 28.46
C GLU A 5 44.05 -8.72 27.50
N SER A 6 44.38 -8.93 26.24
CA SER A 6 43.97 -8.08 25.13
C SER A 6 42.44 -8.05 25.02
N PHE A 7 41.84 -6.91 25.34
CA PHE A 7 40.44 -6.61 25.04
C PHE A 7 40.22 -6.71 23.52
N THR A 8 39.53 -7.76 23.10
CA THR A 8 39.08 -7.93 21.73
C THR A 8 38.04 -6.85 21.42
N TYR A 9 38.41 -5.92 20.56
CA TYR A 9 37.51 -4.92 19.98
C TYR A 9 36.33 -5.68 19.33
N ASN A 10 35.11 -5.45 19.84
CA ASN A 10 33.88 -6.10 19.36
C ASN A 10 33.76 -5.94 17.84
N LYS A 11 34.04 -7.02 17.09
CA LYS A 11 33.72 -7.08 15.67
C LYS A 11 32.20 -6.94 15.55
N PRO A 12 31.67 -6.02 14.73
CA PRO A 12 30.23 -5.94 14.51
C PRO A 12 29.74 -7.30 13.99
N VAL A 13 28.67 -7.82 14.60
CA VAL A 13 28.09 -9.14 14.30
C VAL A 13 27.60 -9.22 12.84
N LEU A 14 27.29 -8.07 12.24
CA LEU A 14 26.82 -7.92 10.87
C LEU A 14 27.76 -7.01 10.07
N PRO A 15 28.01 -7.31 8.78
CA PRO A 15 28.63 -6.37 7.86
C PRO A 15 27.88 -5.04 7.82
N GLU A 16 28.61 -3.93 7.68
CA GLU A 16 28.04 -2.58 7.71
C GLU A 16 26.96 -2.36 6.64
N LYS A 17 27.16 -2.94 5.45
CA LYS A 17 26.16 -2.96 4.37
C LYS A 17 24.86 -3.63 4.80
N ASP A 18 24.94 -4.79 5.45
CA ASP A 18 23.77 -5.56 5.85
C ASP A 18 23.02 -4.86 6.98
N LEU A 19 23.76 -4.27 7.94
CA LEU A 19 23.19 -3.40 8.97
C LEU A 19 22.44 -2.21 8.35
N ALA A 20 23.05 -1.53 7.39
CA ALA A 20 22.43 -0.40 6.70
C ALA A 20 21.16 -0.81 5.94
N TYR A 21 21.15 -2.00 5.31
CA TYR A 21 19.94 -2.54 4.69
C TYR A 21 18.85 -2.92 5.70
N SER A 22 19.21 -3.49 6.85
CA SER A 22 18.26 -3.78 7.93
C SER A 22 17.60 -2.50 8.43
N ILE A 23 18.39 -1.46 8.73
CA ILE A 23 17.87 -0.17 9.17
C ILE A 23 16.99 0.44 8.07
N LEU A 24 17.41 0.42 6.81
CA LEU A 24 16.63 0.94 5.69
C LEU A 24 15.29 0.19 5.51
N ALA A 25 15.27 -1.12 5.74
CA ALA A 25 14.05 -1.93 5.69
C ALA A 25 13.09 -1.55 6.83
N ASP A 26 13.61 -1.37 8.04
CA ASP A 26 12.81 -0.96 9.20
C ASP A 26 12.23 0.44 9.02
N LEU A 27 13.02 1.41 8.54
CA LEU A 27 12.53 2.76 8.24
C LEU A 27 11.36 2.73 7.26
N LYS A 28 11.42 1.92 6.20
CA LYS A 28 10.32 1.75 5.24
C LYS A 28 9.08 1.11 5.88
N ARG A 29 9.28 0.15 6.78
CA ARG A 29 8.18 -0.53 7.50
C ARG A 29 7.48 0.45 8.43
N ILE A 30 8.25 1.18 9.24
CA ILE A 30 7.77 2.15 10.23
C ILE A 30 7.02 3.31 9.57
N VAL A 31 7.51 3.85 8.44
CA VAL A 31 6.77 4.88 7.69
C VAL A 31 5.37 4.41 7.29
N ARG A 32 5.23 3.14 6.86
CA ARG A 32 3.92 2.58 6.50
C ARG A 32 3.03 2.45 7.73
N GLU A 33 3.56 1.93 8.84
CA GLU A 33 2.82 1.79 10.10
C GLU A 33 2.33 3.15 10.62
N TYR A 34 3.19 4.19 10.64
CA TYR A 34 2.78 5.53 11.04
C TYR A 34 1.79 6.17 10.08
N THR A 35 1.90 5.90 8.78
CA THR A 35 0.92 6.37 7.79
C THR A 35 -0.45 5.73 8.06
N THR A 36 -0.49 4.41 8.28
CA THR A 36 -1.72 3.70 8.67
C THR A 36 -2.28 4.27 9.96
N ALA A 37 -1.45 4.43 11.00
CA ALA A 37 -1.88 4.98 12.27
C ALA A 37 -2.40 6.42 12.17
N ALA A 38 -1.82 7.26 11.30
CA ALA A 38 -2.36 8.59 11.00
C ALA A 38 -3.76 8.52 10.37
N THR A 39 -3.96 7.59 9.43
CA THR A 39 -5.25 7.42 8.75
C THR A 39 -6.33 6.80 9.64
N GLU A 40 -5.96 5.91 10.56
CA GLU A 40 -6.88 5.25 11.50
C GLU A 40 -7.14 6.08 12.77
N SER A 41 -6.33 7.12 13.02
CA SER A 41 -6.50 8.00 14.17
C SER A 41 -7.71 8.93 14.02
N ASN A 42 -8.67 8.79 14.93
CA ASN A 42 -9.82 9.70 15.04
C ASN A 42 -9.49 11.02 15.75
N CYS A 43 -8.46 11.04 16.60
CA CYS A 43 -8.02 12.24 17.32
C CYS A 43 -7.08 13.10 16.45
N PRO A 44 -7.39 14.38 16.18
CA PRO A 44 -6.55 15.26 15.36
C PRO A 44 -5.11 15.40 15.87
N MET A 45 -4.93 15.48 17.20
CA MET A 45 -3.61 15.58 17.84
C MET A 45 -2.75 14.34 17.56
N VAL A 46 -3.35 13.15 17.69
CA VAL A 46 -2.65 11.87 17.46
C VAL A 46 -2.31 11.70 15.99
N ARG A 47 -3.21 12.09 15.09
CA ARG A 47 -2.95 12.12 13.64
C ARG A 47 -1.77 13.04 13.30
N GLN A 48 -1.72 14.24 13.88
CA GLN A 48 -0.61 15.18 13.67
C GLN A 48 0.71 14.61 14.18
N MET A 49 0.70 13.96 15.35
CA MET A 49 1.88 13.26 15.88
C MET A 49 2.40 12.20 14.90
N PHE A 50 1.52 11.34 14.36
CA PHE A 50 1.94 10.34 13.36
C PHE A 50 2.44 10.97 12.05
N ASN A 51 1.83 12.06 11.58
CA ASN A 51 2.33 12.78 10.41
C ASN A 51 3.73 13.35 10.62
N ASN A 52 4.04 13.86 11.82
CA ASN A 52 5.40 14.32 12.15
C ASN A 52 6.38 13.15 12.13
N LEU A 53 6.02 12.02 12.76
CA LEU A 53 6.85 10.82 12.75
C LEU A 53 7.08 10.28 11.32
N VAL A 54 6.09 10.37 10.43
CA VAL A 54 6.27 10.05 9.00
C VAL A 54 7.31 10.95 8.35
N GLN A 55 7.23 12.26 8.55
CA GLN A 55 8.17 13.22 7.97
C GLN A 55 9.60 12.97 8.47
N ASP A 56 9.78 12.83 9.78
CA ASP A 56 11.08 12.58 10.39
C ASP A 56 11.70 11.27 9.88
N THR A 57 10.88 10.21 9.80
CA THR A 57 11.35 8.89 9.33
C THR A 57 11.71 8.91 7.84
N LEU A 58 10.97 9.64 7.00
CA LEU A 58 11.31 9.83 5.59
C LEU A 58 12.63 10.62 5.41
N MET A 59 12.88 11.63 6.24
CA MET A 59 14.15 12.35 6.23
C MET A 59 15.32 11.43 6.60
N MET A 60 15.19 10.64 7.67
CA MET A 60 16.21 9.64 8.05
C MET A 60 16.44 8.62 6.93
N GLN A 61 15.38 8.14 6.28
CA GLN A 61 15.48 7.22 5.14
C GLN A 61 16.27 7.85 3.98
N GLY A 62 16.04 9.13 3.66
CA GLY A 62 16.76 9.84 2.62
C GLY A 62 18.25 10.07 2.94
N GLN A 63 18.55 10.41 4.20
CA GLN A 63 19.93 10.56 4.68
C GLN A 63 20.70 9.24 4.60
N LEU A 64 20.12 8.15 5.13
CA LEU A 64 20.73 6.83 5.07
C LEU A 64 20.94 6.37 3.63
N TYR A 65 19.96 6.57 2.75
CA TYR A 65 20.10 6.26 1.33
C TYR A 65 21.30 6.99 0.69
N THR A 66 21.46 8.27 1.01
CA THR A 66 22.56 9.09 0.49
C THR A 66 23.92 8.55 0.93
N VAL A 67 24.05 8.20 2.21
CA VAL A 67 25.27 7.59 2.78
C VAL A 67 25.56 6.24 2.12
N MET A 68 24.55 5.35 2.04
CA MET A 68 24.70 4.04 1.40
C MET A 68 25.11 4.15 -0.07
N LYS A 69 24.59 5.14 -0.80
CA LYS A 69 24.98 5.41 -2.19
C LYS A 69 26.43 5.86 -2.30
N GLN A 70 26.86 6.81 -1.48
CA GLN A 70 28.25 7.31 -1.46
C GLN A 70 29.25 6.20 -1.15
N GLN A 71 28.86 5.27 -0.28
CA GLN A 71 29.67 4.13 0.14
C GLN A 71 29.60 2.93 -0.85
N ASN A 72 28.97 3.09 -2.02
CA ASN A 72 28.73 1.99 -2.99
C ASN A 72 28.05 0.75 -2.36
N MET A 73 27.31 0.93 -1.26
CA MET A 73 26.59 -0.15 -0.57
C MET A 73 25.31 -0.54 -1.31
N TYR A 74 24.82 0.34 -2.19
CA TYR A 74 23.68 0.08 -3.05
C TYR A 74 24.08 -0.78 -4.25
N GLY A 75 23.88 -2.10 -4.14
CA GLY A 75 23.97 -3.03 -5.28
C GLY A 75 22.60 -3.19 -5.93
N THR A 76 22.55 -3.22 -7.26
CA THR A 76 21.35 -3.58 -8.04
C THR A 76 20.66 -4.76 -7.39
N SER A 77 19.37 -4.59 -7.05
CA SER A 77 18.52 -5.61 -6.45
C SER A 77 18.84 -7.00 -7.01
N THR A 78 19.23 -7.94 -6.15
CA THR A 78 19.36 -9.35 -6.48
C THR A 78 18.08 -9.81 -7.19
N GLN A 79 18.20 -10.70 -8.19
CA GLN A 79 17.07 -11.19 -8.99
C GLN A 79 15.87 -11.65 -8.12
N ALA A 80 16.12 -12.14 -6.90
CA ALA A 80 15.11 -12.51 -5.92
C ALA A 80 14.17 -11.35 -5.51
N LEU A 81 14.67 -10.12 -5.35
CA LEU A 81 13.83 -8.97 -4.98
C LEU A 81 12.95 -8.52 -6.16
N ARG A 82 13.47 -8.65 -7.39
CA ARG A 82 12.70 -8.40 -8.62
C ARG A 82 11.56 -9.40 -8.75
N GLN A 83 11.83 -10.69 -8.53
CA GLN A 83 10.83 -11.75 -8.56
C GLN A 83 9.71 -11.54 -7.52
N GLU A 84 10.05 -11.12 -6.30
CA GLU A 84 9.03 -10.86 -5.28
C GLU A 84 8.20 -9.60 -5.59
N ILE A 85 8.83 -8.55 -6.14
CA ILE A 85 8.10 -7.37 -6.64
C ILE A 85 7.16 -7.75 -7.79
N ASP A 86 7.62 -8.55 -8.75
CA ASP A 86 6.81 -9.03 -9.88
C ASP A 86 5.63 -9.89 -9.38
N LYS A 87 5.86 -10.73 -8.36
CA LYS A 87 4.81 -11.54 -7.73
C LYS A 87 3.77 -10.66 -7.03
N GLN A 88 4.20 -9.67 -6.25
CA GLN A 88 3.28 -8.72 -5.61
C GLN A 88 2.50 -7.91 -6.65
N TYR A 89 3.16 -7.45 -7.70
CA TYR A 89 2.52 -6.73 -8.80
C TYR A 89 1.42 -7.56 -9.48
N ARG A 90 1.70 -8.85 -9.78
CA ARG A 90 0.69 -9.77 -10.33
C ARG A 90 -0.48 -10.00 -9.37
N ASN A 91 -0.22 -10.14 -8.08
CA ASN A 91 -1.27 -10.26 -7.08
C ASN A 91 -2.16 -9.03 -7.05
N TYR A 92 -1.58 -7.82 -7.05
CA TYR A 92 -2.35 -6.58 -7.11
C TYR A 92 -3.21 -6.50 -8.38
N GLN A 93 -2.68 -6.86 -9.55
CA GLN A 93 -3.46 -6.87 -10.79
C GLN A 93 -4.66 -7.82 -10.71
N ASN A 94 -4.45 -9.04 -10.17
CA ASN A 94 -5.53 -10.01 -9.98
C ASN A 94 -6.59 -9.50 -9.00
N THR A 95 -6.17 -8.93 -7.87
CA THR A 95 -7.08 -8.34 -6.89
C THR A 95 -7.88 -7.20 -7.48
N GLN A 96 -7.26 -6.34 -8.31
CA GLN A 96 -7.97 -5.26 -9.00
C GLN A 96 -9.03 -5.79 -9.96
N GLN A 97 -8.72 -6.84 -10.73
CA GLN A 97 -9.69 -7.47 -11.63
C GLN A 97 -10.86 -8.10 -10.88
N GLN A 98 -10.57 -8.85 -9.80
CA GLN A 98 -11.60 -9.46 -8.95
C GLN A 98 -12.49 -8.39 -8.32
N THR A 99 -11.91 -7.28 -7.85
CA THR A 99 -12.65 -6.15 -7.29
C THR A 99 -13.59 -5.54 -8.32
N GLN A 100 -13.13 -5.33 -9.55
CA GLN A 100 -13.97 -4.82 -10.64
C GLN A 100 -15.10 -5.79 -11.02
N GLN A 101 -14.85 -7.10 -10.99
CA GLN A 101 -15.90 -8.11 -11.23
C GLN A 101 -16.94 -8.10 -10.12
N LEU A 102 -16.52 -7.94 -8.86
CA LEU A 102 -17.42 -7.86 -7.72
C LEU A 102 -18.27 -6.60 -7.77
N LEU A 103 -17.66 -5.45 -8.09
CA LEU A 103 -18.37 -4.18 -8.29
C LEU A 103 -19.41 -4.28 -9.41
N GLN A 104 -19.08 -4.90 -10.55
CA GLN A 104 -20.04 -5.10 -11.64
C GLN A 104 -21.23 -5.99 -11.22
N GLN A 105 -20.97 -7.05 -10.46
CA GLN A 105 -22.03 -7.91 -9.93
C GLN A 105 -22.96 -7.19 -8.93
N HIS A 106 -22.43 -6.23 -8.18
CA HIS A 106 -23.19 -5.51 -7.15
C HIS A 106 -23.86 -4.22 -7.68
N LEU A 107 -23.19 -3.46 -8.55
CA LEU A 107 -23.75 -2.22 -9.13
C LEU A 107 -24.65 -2.46 -10.34
N GLY A 108 -24.55 -3.60 -11.03
CA GLY A 108 -25.44 -3.98 -12.13
C GLY A 108 -26.90 -4.27 -11.72
N ARG A 109 -27.23 -4.17 -10.42
CA ARG A 109 -28.58 -4.42 -9.85
C ARG A 109 -29.30 -3.17 -9.35
N LEU A 110 -28.86 -1.96 -9.67
CA LEU A 110 -29.68 -0.76 -9.45
C LEU A 110 -30.78 -0.69 -10.53
N PRO A 111 -32.08 -0.73 -10.17
CA PRO A 111 -33.15 -0.62 -11.15
C PRO A 111 -33.15 0.78 -11.76
N MET A 112 -32.86 0.85 -13.06
CA MET A 112 -33.21 1.98 -13.92
C MET A 112 -34.72 2.22 -13.80
N GLN A 113 -35.10 3.41 -13.30
CA GLN A 113 -36.47 3.87 -13.27
C GLN A 113 -37.03 3.89 -14.69
N THR A 114 -38.06 3.06 -14.92
CA THR A 114 -38.80 3.01 -16.16
C THR A 114 -39.67 4.24 -16.31
N SER A 115 -39.43 5.01 -17.37
CA SER A 115 -40.32 6.04 -17.88
C SER A 115 -41.72 5.47 -18.14
N THR A 116 -42.73 6.12 -17.56
CA THR A 116 -44.16 5.81 -17.65
C THR A 116 -44.69 5.90 -19.09
N PRO A 117 -45.39 4.88 -19.63
CA PRO A 117 -46.17 5.00 -20.86
C PRO A 117 -47.59 5.54 -20.58
N SER A 118 -48.02 6.48 -21.41
CA SER A 118 -49.36 7.08 -21.43
C SER A 118 -50.44 6.07 -21.83
N PRO A 119 -51.66 6.10 -21.25
CA PRO A 119 -52.73 5.18 -21.61
C PRO A 119 -53.48 5.65 -22.88
N THR A 120 -53.46 4.82 -23.92
CA THR A 120 -54.34 4.91 -25.09
C THR A 120 -55.73 4.36 -24.74
N MET A 121 -56.75 5.22 -24.81
CA MET A 121 -58.17 4.86 -24.73
C MET A 121 -58.57 3.99 -25.93
N GLN A 122 -59.01 2.76 -25.67
CA GLN A 122 -59.62 1.86 -26.65
C GLN A 122 -61.14 2.09 -26.68
N TYR A 123 -61.66 2.58 -27.80
CA TYR A 123 -63.10 2.59 -28.07
C TYR A 123 -63.49 1.28 -28.75
N GLN A 124 -64.28 0.48 -28.05
CA GLN A 124 -64.86 -0.78 -28.50
C GLN A 124 -66.24 -0.53 -29.11
N GLY A 125 -66.34 -0.63 -30.43
CA GLY A 125 -67.61 -0.58 -31.15
C GLY A 125 -68.33 -1.92 -31.08
N ASN A 126 -69.54 -1.94 -30.50
CA ASN A 126 -70.46 -3.07 -30.56
C ASN A 126 -71.49 -2.87 -31.70
N PRO A 127 -71.94 -3.96 -32.35
CA PRO A 127 -72.80 -3.91 -33.53
C PRO A 127 -74.29 -4.03 -33.18
N PHE A 128 -75.16 -3.15 -33.72
CA PHE A 128 -76.61 -3.37 -33.80
C PHE A 128 -77.24 -2.65 -35.01
N GLN A 129 -77.75 -3.48 -35.94
CA GLN A 129 -79.04 -3.42 -36.66
C GLN A 129 -79.57 -2.09 -37.25
N MET A 130 -79.82 -2.13 -38.57
CA MET A 130 -81.18 -2.32 -39.10
C MET A 130 -81.18 -3.47 -40.12
#